data_AF-A0A1R3TQ78-F1
#
_entry.id   AF-A0A1R3TQ78-F1
#
_cell.length_a   1.000
_cell.length_b   1.000
_cell.length_c   1.000
_cell.angle_alpha   90.00
_cell.angle_beta   90.00
_cell.angle_gamma   90.00
#
_symmetry.space_group_name_H-M   'P 1'
#
loop_
_entity.id
_entity.type
_entity.pdbx_description
1 polymer ?
#
loop_
_entity_poly.entity_id
_entity_poly.type
_entity_poly.pdbx_seq_one_letter_code
_entity_poly.pdbx_strand_id
1 'polypeptide(L)'
;MGWELTLSSKGQVTLPKDMREALNLRAGDQIVYTVIDGEVVLTPKNVDFNDLAGLLGKPPRGRSTLEEIDEAVLNAAGHNVVDTDDESSEAAA
;
A
#
# COMPACT_ATOMS: atom_id res chain seq x y z
N MET A 1 -19.19 11.11 11.64
CA MET A 1 -20.25 10.98 10.61
C MET A 1 -20.40 9.50 10.35
N GLY A 2 -21.62 8.96 10.29
CA GLY A 2 -21.86 7.53 10.07
C GLY A 2 -22.84 7.34 8.92
N TRP A 3 -22.65 6.28 8.14
CA TRP A 3 -23.52 5.90 7.04
C TRP A 3 -23.94 4.44 7.20
N GLU A 4 -25.20 4.16 6.90
CA GLU A 4 -25.74 2.80 6.88
C GLU A 4 -26.11 2.45 5.43
N LEU A 5 -25.70 1.26 4.99
CA LEU A 5 -25.84 0.80 3.62
C LEU A 5 -26.18 -0.69 3.62
N THR A 6 -27.15 -1.09 2.79
CA THR A 6 -27.47 -2.50 2.58
C THR A 6 -26.60 -3.07 1.45
N LEU A 7 -25.98 -4.22 1.70
CA LEU A 7 -25.24 -4.95 0.69
C LEU A 7 -26.19 -5.37 -0.46
N SER A 8 -25.83 -5.05 -1.69
CA SER A 8 -26.64 -5.47 -2.84
C SER A 8 -26.60 -6.99 -3.01
N SER A 9 -27.54 -7.56 -3.78
CA SER A 9 -27.53 -8.99 -4.11
C SER A 9 -26.27 -9.45 -4.86
N LYS A 10 -25.53 -8.51 -5.45
CA LYS A 10 -24.26 -8.75 -6.14
C LYS A 10 -23.03 -8.56 -5.24
N GLY A 11 -23.23 -8.34 -3.94
CA GLY A 11 -22.13 -8.11 -3.00
C GLY A 11 -21.47 -6.74 -3.14
N GLN A 12 -22.17 -5.73 -3.66
CA GLN A 12 -21.62 -4.38 -3.83
C GLN A 12 -22.09 -3.45 -2.70
N VAL A 13 -21.16 -2.63 -2.19
CA VAL A 13 -21.43 -1.51 -1.29
C VAL A 13 -21.09 -0.22 -2.02
N THR A 14 -21.98 0.76 -1.97
CA THR A 14 -21.80 2.05 -2.65
C THR A 14 -21.22 3.07 -1.68
N LEU A 15 -20.20 3.82 -2.08
CA LEU A 15 -19.71 4.97 -1.31
C LEU A 15 -20.56 6.22 -1.59
N PRO A 16 -21.27 6.79 -0.58
CA PRO A 16 -22.03 8.02 -0.73
C PRO A 16 -21.16 9.19 -1.22
N LYS A 17 -21.79 10.20 -1.82
CA LYS A 17 -21.09 11.38 -2.37
C LYS A 17 -20.19 12.03 -1.31
N ASP A 18 -20.73 12.31 -0.14
CA ASP A 18 -20.02 13.00 0.93
C ASP A 18 -18.80 12.21 1.44
N MET A 19 -18.90 10.86 1.44
CA MET A 19 -17.77 9.99 1.79
C MET A 19 -16.69 10.02 0.71
N ARG A 20 -17.06 10.02 -0.57
CA ARG A 20 -16.10 10.15 -1.68
C ARG A 20 -15.37 11.49 -1.62
N GLU A 21 -16.08 12.57 -1.33
CA GLU A 21 -15.50 13.91 -1.18
C GLU A 21 -14.55 13.97 0.03
N ALA A 22 -14.94 13.40 1.18
CA ALA A 22 -14.10 13.35 2.37
C ALA A 22 -12.80 12.53 2.16
N LEU A 23 -12.84 11.52 1.30
CA LEU A 23 -11.69 10.68 0.93
C LEU A 23 -10.96 11.15 -0.35
N ASN A 24 -11.41 12.27 -0.94
CA ASN A 24 -10.91 12.81 -2.21
C ASN A 24 -10.90 11.78 -3.38
N LEU A 25 -11.89 10.89 -3.42
CA LEU A 25 -12.02 9.84 -4.43
C LEU A 25 -12.69 10.35 -5.72
N ARG A 26 -12.12 9.99 -6.86
CA ARG A 26 -12.60 10.27 -8.21
C ARG A 26 -12.93 8.98 -8.94
N ALA A 27 -13.68 9.09 -10.04
CA ALA A 27 -13.97 7.93 -10.88
C ALA A 27 -12.66 7.40 -11.49
N GLY A 28 -12.40 6.10 -11.32
CA GLY A 28 -11.16 5.45 -11.76
C GLY A 28 -10.14 5.24 -10.64
N ASP A 29 -10.29 5.91 -9.49
CA ASP A 29 -9.43 5.69 -8.34
C ASP A 29 -9.59 4.27 -7.81
N GLN A 30 -8.48 3.67 -7.40
CA GLN A 30 -8.47 2.35 -6.79
C GLN A 30 -8.69 2.47 -5.28
N ILE A 31 -9.25 1.42 -4.69
CA ILE A 31 -9.44 1.33 -3.24
C ILE A 31 -9.01 -0.07 -2.81
N VAL A 32 -8.26 -0.14 -1.71
CA VAL A 32 -7.87 -1.41 -1.09
C VAL A 32 -8.77 -1.70 0.08
N TYR A 33 -9.25 -2.94 0.14
CA TYR A 33 -9.95 -3.50 1.31
C TYR A 33 -8.95 -4.32 2.11
N THR A 34 -8.84 -4.02 3.41
CA THR A 34 -8.03 -4.81 4.35
C THR A 34 -8.92 -5.22 5.51
N VAL A 35 -8.82 -6.47 5.96
CA VAL A 35 -9.54 -6.93 7.16
C VAL A 35 -8.56 -6.92 8.33
N ILE A 36 -8.89 -6.16 9.38
CA ILE A 36 -8.07 -6.03 10.59
C ILE A 36 -9.02 -6.21 11.78
N ASP A 37 -8.74 -7.20 12.64
CA ASP A 37 -9.53 -7.48 13.85
C ASP A 37 -11.05 -7.64 13.61
N GLY A 38 -11.43 -8.18 12.44
CA GLY A 38 -12.83 -8.37 12.05
C GLY A 38 -13.50 -7.11 11.47
N GLU A 39 -12.78 -5.99 11.38
CA GLU A 39 -13.22 -4.77 10.74
C GLU A 39 -12.66 -4.67 9.31
N VAL A 40 -13.43 -4.05 8.42
CA VAL A 40 -12.97 -3.77 7.05
C VAL A 40 -12.46 -2.33 6.99
N VAL A 41 -11.16 -2.18 6.73
CA VAL A 41 -10.49 -0.91 6.48
C VAL A 41 -10.42 -0.65 4.98
N LEU A 42 -10.99 0.48 4.57
CA LEU A 42 -10.94 0.99 3.20
C LEU A 42 -9.83 2.03 3.07
N THR A 43 -8.86 1.78 2.19
CA THR A 43 -7.75 2.71 1.92
C THR A 43 -7.80 3.20 0.47
N PRO A 44 -8.04 4.50 0.23
CA PRO A 44 -7.91 5.11 -1.09
C PRO A 44 -6.50 4.95 -1.67
N LYS A 45 -6.39 4.52 -2.92
CA LYS A 45 -5.17 4.56 -3.73
C LYS A 45 -5.31 5.64 -4.81
N ASN A 46 -5.44 6.88 -4.35
CA ASN A 46 -5.63 8.08 -5.16
C ASN A 46 -4.50 9.11 -5.02
N VAL A 47 -3.39 8.72 -4.38
CA VAL A 47 -2.20 9.56 -4.23
C VAL A 47 -1.29 9.36 -5.45
N ASP A 48 -0.87 10.46 -6.09
CA ASP A 48 0.10 10.41 -7.18
C ASP A 48 1.51 10.26 -6.59
N PHE A 49 2.37 9.45 -7.20
CA PHE A 49 3.76 9.32 -6.77
C PHE A 49 4.50 10.68 -6.78
N ASN A 50 4.14 11.57 -7.70
CA ASN A 50 4.68 12.92 -7.78
C ASN A 50 4.30 13.78 -6.56
N ASP A 51 3.21 13.49 -5.87
CA ASP A 51 2.82 14.19 -4.63
C ASP A 51 3.82 13.92 -3.49
N LEU A 52 4.61 12.83 -3.58
CA LEU A 52 5.66 12.49 -2.63
C LEU A 52 6.96 13.28 -2.88
N ALA A 53 7.10 13.92 -4.05
CA ALA A 53 8.31 14.64 -4.40
C ALA A 53 8.56 15.80 -3.42
N GLY A 54 9.74 15.79 -2.79
CA GLY A 54 10.13 16.81 -1.82
C GLY A 54 9.69 16.55 -0.36
N LEU A 55 8.93 15.49 -0.09
CA LEU A 55 8.51 15.13 1.26
C LEU A 55 9.70 14.80 2.19
N LEU A 56 10.75 14.19 1.63
CA LEU A 56 11.95 13.79 2.38
C LEU A 56 12.91 14.95 2.71
N GLY A 57 12.58 16.18 2.32
CA GLY A 57 13.34 17.38 2.66
C GLY A 57 14.80 17.35 2.20
N LYS A 58 15.66 18.13 2.88
CA LYS A 58 17.11 18.06 2.66
C LYS A 58 17.66 16.87 3.46
N PRO A 59 18.46 15.99 2.83
CA PRO A 59 19.02 14.85 3.54
C PRO A 59 19.94 15.34 4.67
N PRO A 60 19.79 14.82 5.91
CA PRO A 60 20.51 15.32 7.09
C PRO A 60 22.03 15.09 7.01
N ARG A 61 22.47 14.13 6.22
CA ARG A 61 23.90 13.81 5.99
C ARG A 61 24.42 14.28 4.64
N GLY A 62 23.67 15.12 3.93
CA GLY A 62 23.98 15.49 2.55
C GLY A 62 23.59 14.41 1.55
N ARG A 63 23.99 14.60 0.29
CA ARG A 63 23.68 13.67 -0.80
C ARG A 63 24.58 12.44 -0.67
N SER A 64 23.99 11.25 -0.76
CA SER A 64 24.74 10.00 -0.85
C SER A 64 24.99 9.61 -2.31
N THR A 65 26.09 8.90 -2.56
CA THR A 65 26.34 8.28 -3.87
C THR A 65 25.51 7.00 -4.02
N LEU A 66 25.44 6.46 -5.24
CA LEU A 66 24.72 5.18 -5.47
C LEU A 66 25.42 4.03 -4.74
N GLU A 67 26.76 4.04 -4.71
CA GLU A 67 27.55 3.03 -4.00
C GLU A 67 27.27 3.02 -2.49
N GLU A 68 27.16 4.20 -1.88
CA GLU A 68 26.82 4.33 -0.44
C GLU A 68 25.40 3.82 -0.15
N ILE A 69 24.46 4.02 -1.08
CA ILE A 69 23.09 3.50 -0.96
C ILE A 69 23.10 1.97 -1.07
N ASP A 70 23.79 1.42 -2.07
CA ASP A 70 23.88 -0.03 -2.28
C ASP A 70 24.53 -0.70 -1.06
N GLU A 71 25.60 -0.13 -0.52
CA GLU A 71 26.25 -0.63 0.70
C GLU A 71 25.29 -0.59 1.90
N ALA A 72 24.53 0.50 2.08
CA ALA A 72 23.55 0.62 3.15
C ALA A 72 22.40 -0.39 3.01
N VAL A 73 21.90 -0.62 1.78
CA VAL A 73 20.87 -1.62 1.49
C VAL A 73 21.39 -3.03 1.75
N LEU A 74 22.60 -3.36 1.30
CA LEU A 74 23.24 -4.67 1.56
C LEU A 74 23.42 -4.93 3.06
N ASN A 75 23.93 -3.93 3.80
CA ASN A 75 24.12 -4.03 5.24
C ASN A 75 22.78 -4.19 6.00
N ALA A 76 21.71 -3.54 5.53
CA ALA A 76 20.39 -3.62 6.16
C ALA A 76 19.59 -4.88 5.77
N ALA A 77 19.73 -5.36 4.53
CA ALA A 77 18.99 -6.51 4.00
C ALA A 77 19.32 -7.81 4.74
N GLY A 78 20.51 -7.93 5.35
CA GLY A 78 20.90 -9.07 6.17
C GLY A 78 20.01 -9.34 7.40
N HIS A 79 19.12 -8.41 7.79
CA HIS A 79 18.25 -8.57 8.95
C HIS A 79 16.81 -9.03 8.66
N ASN A 80 16.33 -9.02 7.41
CA ASN A 80 14.90 -9.24 7.09
C ASN A 80 14.61 -10.35 6.06
N VAL A 81 15.60 -11.13 5.62
CA VAL A 81 15.32 -12.33 4.81
C VAL A 81 14.79 -13.41 5.76
N VAL A 82 13.47 -13.50 5.88
CA VAL A 82 12.81 -14.73 6.31
C VAL A 82 12.87 -15.66 5.13
N ASP A 83 13.57 -16.79 5.28
CA ASP A 83 13.63 -17.88 4.33
C ASP A 83 12.21 -18.26 3.88
N THR A 84 11.84 -17.91 2.65
CA THR A 84 10.77 -18.62 1.96
C THR A 84 11.45 -19.82 1.32
N ASP A 85 11.33 -20.97 1.98
CA ASP A 85 11.69 -22.28 1.44
C ASP A 85 11.10 -22.42 0.03
N ASP A 86 11.98 -22.40 -0.99
CA ASP A 86 11.68 -22.87 -2.34
C ASP A 86 11.41 -24.38 -2.25
N GLU A 87 10.18 -24.77 -1.92
CA GLU A 87 9.67 -26.12 -2.13
C GLU A 87 9.77 -26.41 -3.64
N SER A 88 10.83 -27.13 -3.98
CA SER A 88 11.16 -27.58 -5.32
C SER A 88 10.02 -28.47 -5.84
N SER A 89 9.28 -27.93 -6.80
CA SER A 89 8.24 -28.62 -7.56
C SER A 89 8.78 -29.91 -8.20
N GLU A 90 8.25 -31.02 -7.65
CA GLU A 90 7.71 -32.18 -8.37
C GLU A 90 8.64 -33.00 -9.27
N ALA A 91 9.11 -34.11 -8.68
CA ALA A 91 9.33 -35.34 -9.41
C ALA A 91 8.01 -35.87 -9.98
N ALA A 92 7.90 -35.93 -11.31
CA ALA A 92 6.96 -36.81 -11.99
C ALA A 92 7.58 -37.32 -13.30
N ALA A 93 8.12 -38.54 -13.24
CA ALA A 93 8.35 -39.43 -14.39
C ALA A 93 7.94 -40.84 -13.97
#